data_AF-A0A8T5ZP14-F1
#
_entry.id   AF-A0A8T5ZP14-F1
#
_cell.length_a   1.000
_cell.length_b   1.000
_cell.length_c   1.000
_cell.angle_alpha   90.00
_cell.angle_beta   90.00
_cell.angle_gamma   90.00
#
_symmetry.space_group_name_H-M   'P 1'
#
loop_
_entity.id
_entity.type
_entity.pdbx_description
1 polymer ?
#
loop_
_entity_poly.entity_id
_entity_poly.type
_entity_poly.pdbx_seq_one_letter_code
_entity_poly.pdbx_strand_id
1 'polypeptide(L)'
;KDEINNTEQRWCYQDGLNDYLAEAVNGLPTLPEKPFIGNFAGDTEAVDWALLWLPEGGELLTESYVNLIPTMQGGTHVNGLRQGLLDAMREFCEYRNILPRGVKLSAEDIWDRCAYVLSVKMQDPQFAGQTKERLSSRQCAAFVSGVVKDAFILWLNQNVQAAELLAEMAISSAQRRMRAAKKVVRKKLTSGPALPGKLADCTAQDLNRTELFLVEGDSAGGSAKQARDREYQAIMPLKGKILNTWEVSSDEVLASQEVHDISVAIGIDPDSDDLSQLRYGKICILADADSDGLHIATLLCALFVKHFRALVKHGHVYVALPPLYRIDLGKEVYYALTEEEKEGVLEQL
;
A
#
# COMPACT_ATOMS: atom_id res chain seq x y z
N LYS A 1 15.92 -12.77 42.89
CA LYS A 1 14.94 -13.28 43.87
C LYS A 1 14.06 -12.12 44.27
N ASP A 2 12.80 -12.16 43.89
CA ASP A 2 11.79 -11.21 44.36
C ASP A 2 11.31 -11.74 45.73
N GLU A 3 11.70 -11.04 46.79
CA GLU A 3 11.39 -11.44 48.17
C GLU A 3 9.92 -11.18 48.54
N ILE A 4 9.23 -10.31 47.80
CA ILE A 4 7.82 -9.95 48.05
C ILE A 4 6.91 -11.03 47.47
N ASN A 5 7.22 -11.49 46.25
CA ASN A 5 6.46 -12.54 45.58
C ASN A 5 7.05 -13.95 45.83
N ASN A 6 8.16 -14.03 46.57
CA ASN A 6 8.93 -15.24 46.84
C ASN A 6 9.29 -16.05 45.57
N THR A 7 9.54 -15.33 44.46
CA THR A 7 9.92 -15.93 43.18
C THR A 7 11.41 -15.74 42.94
N GLU A 8 12.06 -16.75 42.36
CA GLU A 8 13.45 -16.68 41.94
C GLU A 8 13.54 -17.07 40.48
N GLN A 9 14.02 -16.14 39.65
CA GLN A 9 14.34 -16.40 38.26
C GLN A 9 15.86 -16.36 38.10
N ARG A 10 16.38 -17.34 37.36
CA ARG A 10 17.80 -17.46 37.01
C ARG A 10 17.86 -17.68 35.50
N TRP A 11 18.68 -16.86 34.83
CA TRP A 11 18.93 -16.97 33.40
C TRP A 11 20.39 -17.35 33.18
N CYS A 12 20.63 -18.30 32.28
CA CYS A 12 21.97 -18.70 31.85
C CYS A 12 21.86 -19.14 30.39
N TYR A 13 22.45 -18.35 29.50
CA TYR A 13 22.49 -18.62 28.06
C TYR A 13 23.89 -19.12 27.70
N GLN A 14 24.03 -20.41 27.44
CA GLN A 14 25.33 -21.04 27.17
C GLN A 14 25.81 -20.76 25.74
N ASP A 15 24.89 -20.69 24.78
CA ASP A 15 25.19 -20.31 23.39
C ASP A 15 24.96 -18.80 23.13
N GLY A 16 24.88 -18.01 24.20
CA GLY A 16 24.86 -16.55 24.17
C GLY A 16 23.68 -15.96 23.39
N LEU A 17 23.98 -15.19 22.33
CA LEU A 17 22.96 -14.47 21.54
C LEU A 17 22.01 -15.41 20.80
N ASN A 18 22.45 -16.63 20.47
CA ASN A 18 21.64 -17.59 19.72
C ASN A 18 20.44 -18.06 20.56
N ASP A 19 20.70 -18.54 21.78
CA ASP A 19 19.65 -19.02 22.69
C ASP A 19 18.68 -17.89 23.05
N TYR A 20 19.21 -16.70 23.27
CA TYR A 20 18.42 -15.53 23.62
C TYR A 20 17.45 -15.13 22.49
N LEU A 21 17.93 -15.08 21.23
CA LEU A 21 17.07 -14.76 20.09
C LEU A 21 16.07 -15.89 19.81
N ALA A 22 16.48 -17.15 19.92
CA ALA A 22 15.62 -18.30 19.69
C ALA A 22 14.49 -18.43 20.74
N GLU A 23 14.78 -18.14 22.01
CA GLU A 23 13.77 -18.11 23.07
C GLU A 23 12.75 -17.00 22.83
N ALA A 24 13.20 -15.81 22.40
CA ALA A 24 12.33 -14.66 22.17
C ALA A 24 11.34 -14.84 21.03
N VAL A 25 11.68 -15.65 20.01
CA VAL A 25 10.81 -15.93 18.85
C VAL A 25 10.18 -17.33 18.90
N ASN A 26 10.24 -17.99 20.05
CA ASN A 26 9.79 -19.36 20.20
C ASN A 26 8.31 -19.52 19.81
N GLY A 27 8.01 -20.56 19.01
CA GLY A 27 6.67 -20.84 18.50
C GLY A 27 6.26 -20.07 17.25
N LEU A 28 7.11 -19.17 16.73
CA LEU A 28 6.87 -18.47 15.47
C LEU A 28 7.64 -19.15 14.32
N PRO A 29 7.08 -19.18 13.10
CA PRO A 29 7.84 -19.58 11.90
C PRO A 29 8.97 -18.59 11.64
N THR A 30 10.20 -19.10 11.55
CA THR A 30 11.41 -18.30 11.30
C THR A 30 12.05 -18.64 9.96
N LEU A 31 12.72 -17.67 9.36
CA LEU A 31 13.53 -17.85 8.17
C LEU A 31 14.87 -17.15 8.38
N PRO A 32 16.01 -17.84 8.35
CA PRO A 32 16.18 -19.31 8.42
C PRO A 32 15.60 -19.94 9.70
N GLU A 33 15.45 -21.27 9.71
CA GLU A 33 15.05 -22.05 10.90
C GLU A 33 16.03 -21.88 12.08
N LYS A 34 17.32 -21.71 11.77
CA LYS A 34 18.37 -21.41 12.76
C LYS A 34 18.93 -20.02 12.49
N PRO A 35 19.08 -19.15 13.51
CA PRO A 35 19.58 -17.80 13.30
C PRO A 35 20.91 -17.77 12.54
N PHE A 36 21.07 -16.76 11.67
CA PHE A 36 22.36 -16.41 11.13
C PHE A 36 23.20 -15.76 12.24
N ILE A 37 24.19 -16.49 12.72
CA ILE A 37 25.08 -16.08 13.79
C ILE A 37 26.49 -15.86 13.27
N GLY A 38 27.22 -14.97 13.92
CA GLY A 38 28.65 -14.82 13.69
C GLY A 38 29.29 -13.88 14.68
N ASN A 39 30.61 -13.92 14.70
CA ASN A 39 31.42 -12.98 15.43
C ASN A 39 32.68 -12.62 14.64
N PHE A 40 33.25 -11.48 15.00
CA PHE A 40 34.56 -11.06 14.53
C PHE A 40 35.22 -10.23 15.60
N ALA A 41 36.51 -10.48 15.85
CA ALA A 41 37.31 -9.69 16.77
C ALA A 41 38.59 -9.23 16.07
N GLY A 42 38.74 -7.92 15.92
CA GLY A 42 39.98 -7.27 15.54
C GLY A 42 40.70 -6.70 16.77
N ASP A 43 41.77 -5.94 16.53
CA ASP A 43 42.62 -5.42 17.60
C ASP A 43 41.94 -4.31 18.44
N THR A 44 41.04 -3.54 17.84
CA THR A 44 40.41 -2.36 18.48
C THR A 44 38.89 -2.42 18.53
N GLU A 45 38.30 -3.38 17.82
CA GLU A 45 36.85 -3.54 17.67
C GLU A 45 36.45 -5.00 17.49
N ALA A 46 35.28 -5.35 18.01
CA ALA A 46 34.68 -6.67 17.84
C ALA A 46 33.17 -6.54 17.65
N VAL A 47 32.57 -7.52 16.98
CA VAL A 47 31.13 -7.60 16.78
C VAL A 47 30.65 -9.03 16.93
N ASP A 48 29.52 -9.19 17.59
CA ASP A 48 28.76 -10.44 17.72
C ASP A 48 27.34 -10.16 17.21
N TRP A 49 26.80 -11.03 16.37
CA TRP A 49 25.45 -10.89 15.84
C TRP A 49 24.71 -12.23 15.82
N ALA A 50 23.39 -12.13 16.01
CA ALA A 50 22.43 -13.17 15.72
C ALA A 50 21.21 -12.52 15.06
N LEU A 51 20.74 -13.05 13.94
CA LEU A 51 19.56 -12.52 13.25
C LEU A 51 18.79 -13.58 12.47
N LEU A 52 17.49 -13.36 12.34
CA LEU A 52 16.57 -14.14 11.52
C LEU A 52 15.37 -13.27 11.11
N TRP A 53 14.49 -13.82 10.29
CA TRP A 53 13.28 -13.15 9.85
C TRP A 53 12.02 -13.89 10.28
N LEU A 54 10.97 -13.12 10.54
CA LEU A 54 9.64 -13.62 10.91
C LEU A 54 8.64 -13.38 9.77
N PRO A 55 8.56 -14.27 8.76
CA PRO A 55 7.75 -14.06 7.56
C PRO A 55 6.24 -13.93 7.85
N GLU A 56 5.73 -14.65 8.85
CA GLU A 56 4.29 -14.63 9.22
C GLU A 56 3.94 -13.52 10.24
N GLY A 57 4.91 -12.72 10.66
CA GLY A 57 4.74 -11.70 11.68
C GLY A 57 4.95 -12.21 13.10
N GLY A 58 4.63 -11.37 14.08
CA GLY A 58 4.98 -11.56 15.48
C GLY A 58 5.70 -10.35 16.07
N GLU A 59 5.99 -10.41 17.37
CA GLU A 59 6.79 -9.40 18.05
C GLU A 59 8.27 -9.58 17.67
N LEU A 60 8.89 -8.51 17.19
CA LEU A 60 10.29 -8.53 16.76
C LEU A 60 11.19 -8.20 17.95
N LEU A 61 12.11 -9.10 18.27
CA LEU A 61 13.25 -8.74 19.12
C LEU A 61 14.25 -7.94 18.28
N THR A 62 14.42 -6.66 18.60
CA THR A 62 15.38 -5.78 17.93
C THR A 62 16.26 -5.08 18.96
N GLU A 63 17.36 -5.73 19.32
CA GLU A 63 18.26 -5.22 20.34
C GLU A 63 19.65 -4.94 19.80
N SER A 64 20.26 -3.87 20.29
CA SER A 64 21.63 -3.54 19.95
C SER A 64 22.38 -2.97 21.15
N TYR A 65 23.67 -3.30 21.22
CA TYR A 65 24.54 -2.98 22.34
C TYR A 65 25.89 -2.49 21.85
N VAL A 66 26.47 -1.54 22.57
CA VAL A 66 27.86 -1.10 22.36
C VAL A 66 28.56 -1.09 23.71
N ASN A 67 29.61 -1.90 23.87
CA ASN A 67 30.31 -2.10 25.16
C ASN A 67 29.33 -2.42 26.31
N LEU A 68 28.36 -3.32 26.05
CA LEU A 68 27.27 -3.70 26.96
C LEU A 68 26.26 -2.58 27.31
N ILE A 69 26.37 -1.41 26.69
CA ILE A 69 25.39 -0.33 26.84
C ILE A 69 24.29 -0.53 25.79
N PRO A 70 23.00 -0.65 26.18
CA PRO A 70 21.91 -0.80 25.23
C PRO A 70 21.71 0.49 24.41
N THR A 71 21.58 0.33 23.09
CA THR A 71 21.31 1.41 22.15
C THR A 71 19.88 1.28 21.60
N MET A 72 18.90 1.75 22.35
CA MET A 72 17.47 1.62 22.01
C MET A 72 17.08 2.27 20.67
N GLN A 73 17.79 3.32 20.25
CA GLN A 73 17.57 3.97 18.96
C GLN A 73 18.55 3.47 17.86
N GLY A 74 19.29 2.39 18.12
CA GLY A 74 20.29 1.85 17.23
C GLY A 74 21.49 2.78 17.03
N GLY A 75 21.94 2.98 15.80
CA GLY A 75 23.08 3.85 15.52
C GLY A 75 23.87 3.45 14.29
N THR A 76 25.12 3.90 14.24
CA THR A 76 26.04 3.61 13.14
C THR A 76 26.33 2.12 12.98
N HIS A 77 26.45 1.36 14.07
CA HIS A 77 26.60 -0.09 14.05
C HIS A 77 25.40 -0.82 13.42
N VAL A 78 24.17 -0.46 13.81
CA VAL A 78 22.94 -1.04 13.23
C VAL A 78 22.82 -0.69 11.76
N ASN A 79 23.14 0.55 11.37
CA ASN A 79 23.17 0.95 9.97
C ASN A 79 24.23 0.18 9.17
N GLY A 80 25.38 -0.12 9.78
CA GLY A 80 26.41 -0.98 9.20
C GLY A 80 25.87 -2.39 8.96
N LEU A 81 25.21 -2.99 9.96
CA LEU A 81 24.58 -4.30 9.84
C LEU A 81 23.56 -4.33 8.67
N ARG A 82 22.68 -3.32 8.60
CA ARG A 82 21.70 -3.13 7.51
C ARG A 82 22.36 -3.09 6.13
N GLN A 83 23.42 -2.32 6.01
CA GLN A 83 24.13 -2.11 4.74
C GLN A 83 24.88 -3.38 4.32
N GLY A 84 25.53 -4.06 5.26
CA GLY A 84 26.24 -5.33 4.99
C GLY A 84 25.31 -6.41 4.47
N LEU A 85 24.14 -6.59 5.09
CA LEU A 85 23.12 -7.53 4.61
C LEU A 85 22.61 -7.16 3.20
N LEU A 86 22.41 -5.87 2.94
CA LEU A 86 21.95 -5.39 1.64
C LEU A 86 22.95 -5.70 0.52
N ASP A 87 24.22 -5.38 0.72
CA ASP A 87 25.22 -5.55 -0.31
C ASP A 87 25.49 -7.04 -0.57
N ALA A 88 25.47 -7.87 0.48
CA ALA A 88 25.55 -9.33 0.36
C ALA A 88 24.37 -9.93 -0.41
N MET A 89 23.13 -9.53 -0.08
CA MET A 89 21.93 -10.02 -0.77
C MET A 89 21.88 -9.58 -2.23
N ARG A 90 22.30 -8.35 -2.54
CA ARG A 90 22.40 -7.88 -3.93
C ARG A 90 23.38 -8.73 -4.74
N GLU A 91 24.57 -8.97 -4.18
CA GLU A 91 25.60 -9.78 -4.83
C GLU A 91 25.11 -11.22 -5.09
N PHE A 92 24.41 -11.81 -4.11
CA PHE A 92 23.78 -13.13 -4.27
C PHE A 92 22.70 -13.13 -5.36
N CYS A 93 21.81 -12.15 -5.37
CA CYS A 93 20.73 -12.04 -6.36
C CYS A 93 21.24 -11.79 -7.79
N GLU A 94 22.29 -10.98 -7.94
CA GLU A 94 22.94 -10.71 -9.22
C GLU A 94 23.64 -11.96 -9.75
N TYR A 95 24.40 -12.66 -8.91
CA TYR A 95 25.08 -13.91 -9.27
C TYR A 95 24.10 -15.01 -9.71
N ARG A 96 22.96 -15.13 -9.01
CA ARG A 96 21.92 -16.13 -9.31
C ARG A 96 20.93 -15.70 -10.40
N ASN A 97 21.01 -14.45 -10.87
CA ASN A 97 20.08 -13.86 -11.85
C ASN A 97 18.59 -13.98 -11.45
N ILE A 98 18.30 -13.85 -10.16
CA ILE A 98 16.93 -13.95 -9.59
C ILE A 98 16.28 -12.57 -9.42
N LEU A 99 17.02 -11.48 -9.60
CA LEU A 99 16.49 -10.13 -9.48
C LEU A 99 15.64 -9.78 -10.71
N PRO A 100 14.32 -9.49 -10.57
CA PRO A 100 13.50 -9.14 -11.72
C PRO A 100 13.92 -7.80 -12.32
N ARG A 101 13.75 -7.65 -13.64
CA ARG A 101 14.14 -6.42 -14.35
C ARG A 101 13.46 -5.18 -13.76
N GLY A 102 14.27 -4.17 -13.45
CA GLY A 102 13.81 -2.88 -12.92
C GLY A 102 13.56 -2.85 -11.41
N VAL A 103 13.69 -3.98 -10.70
CA VAL A 103 13.63 -4.03 -9.25
C VAL A 103 15.00 -3.66 -8.68
N LYS A 104 15.04 -2.75 -7.69
CA LYS A 104 16.25 -2.42 -6.92
C LYS A 104 15.99 -2.65 -5.45
N LEU A 105 16.76 -3.55 -4.83
CA LEU A 105 16.72 -3.78 -3.39
C LEU A 105 17.29 -2.58 -2.63
N SER A 106 16.67 -2.25 -1.52
CA SER A 106 17.13 -1.26 -0.53
C SER A 106 17.27 -1.92 0.84
N ALA A 107 17.97 -1.27 1.77
CA ALA A 107 18.19 -1.83 3.10
C ALA A 107 16.87 -2.10 3.83
N GLU A 108 15.83 -1.30 3.60
CA GLU A 108 14.50 -1.50 4.20
C GLU A 108 13.84 -2.79 3.72
N ASP A 109 14.04 -3.16 2.45
CA ASP A 109 13.39 -4.34 1.87
C ASP A 109 13.90 -5.65 2.50
N ILE A 110 15.16 -5.65 2.95
CA ILE A 110 15.80 -6.79 3.64
C ILE A 110 15.63 -6.68 5.15
N TRP A 111 15.54 -5.47 5.68
CA TRP A 111 15.37 -5.24 7.12
C TRP A 111 13.94 -5.46 7.60
N ASP A 112 12.97 -5.46 6.69
CA ASP A 112 11.57 -5.79 6.98
C ASP A 112 11.48 -7.17 7.65
N ARG A 113 10.78 -7.23 8.80
CA ARG A 113 10.62 -8.45 9.61
C ARG A 113 11.92 -9.10 10.13
N CYS A 114 13.04 -8.38 10.16
CA CYS A 114 14.29 -8.86 10.73
C CYS A 114 14.28 -8.73 12.26
N ALA A 115 14.36 -9.87 12.97
CA ALA A 115 14.66 -9.92 14.40
C ALA A 115 16.15 -10.14 14.59
N TYR A 116 16.79 -9.34 15.45
CA TYR A 116 18.23 -9.36 15.61
C TYR A 116 18.67 -8.94 17.00
N VAL A 117 19.85 -9.44 17.37
CA VAL A 117 20.63 -8.96 18.50
C VAL A 117 22.04 -8.67 18.00
N LEU A 118 22.49 -7.43 18.19
CA LEU A 118 23.79 -6.95 17.75
C LEU A 118 24.59 -6.43 18.93
N SER A 119 25.77 -6.99 19.18
CA SER A 119 26.68 -6.50 20.23
C SER A 119 28.01 -6.08 19.61
N VAL A 120 28.37 -4.82 19.77
CA VAL A 120 29.66 -4.28 19.32
C VAL A 120 30.54 -3.93 20.52
N LYS A 121 31.83 -4.21 20.40
CA LYS A 121 32.87 -3.70 21.30
C LYS A 121 33.76 -2.77 20.52
N MET A 122 34.05 -1.58 21.04
CA MET A 122 34.94 -0.64 20.37
C MET A 122 35.63 0.30 21.35
N GLN A 123 36.82 0.79 20.97
CA GLN A 123 37.50 1.87 21.67
C GLN A 123 36.81 3.22 21.40
N ASP A 124 36.75 4.06 22.44
CA ASP A 124 36.23 5.43 22.41
C ASP A 124 34.88 5.62 21.69
N PRO A 125 33.81 4.89 22.08
CA PRO A 125 32.49 5.04 21.45
C PRO A 125 31.90 6.42 21.71
N GLN A 126 31.39 7.05 20.65
CA GLN A 126 30.69 8.32 20.71
C GLN A 126 29.19 8.06 20.59
N PHE A 127 28.41 8.61 21.52
CA PHE A 127 26.96 8.46 21.54
C PHE A 127 26.27 9.81 21.35
N ALA A 128 25.06 9.78 20.78
CA ALA A 128 24.19 10.93 20.73
C ALA A 128 23.35 10.99 22.03
N GLY A 129 23.32 12.18 22.65
CA GLY A 129 22.55 12.43 23.85
C GLY A 129 23.17 11.88 25.14
N GLN A 130 22.62 12.33 26.27
CA GLN A 130 23.10 11.95 27.60
C GLN A 130 22.80 10.50 27.97
N THR A 131 21.67 9.97 27.47
CA THR A 131 21.20 8.61 27.76
C THR A 131 21.89 7.53 26.91
N LYS A 132 22.83 7.91 26.04
CA LYS A 132 23.61 7.02 25.17
C LYS A 132 22.75 6.08 24.30
N GLU A 133 21.55 6.54 23.95
CA GLU A 133 20.54 5.73 23.23
C GLU A 133 20.91 5.41 21.78
N ARG A 134 21.86 6.15 21.20
CA ARG A 134 22.27 6.00 19.79
C ARG A 134 23.77 6.14 19.59
N LEU A 135 24.40 5.19 18.90
CA LEU A 135 25.81 5.30 18.50
C LEU A 135 25.99 6.29 17.34
N SER A 136 26.97 7.20 17.45
CA SER A 136 27.31 8.20 16.42
C SER A 136 28.69 7.99 15.78
N SER A 137 29.52 7.08 16.31
CA SER A 137 30.84 6.75 15.76
C SER A 137 30.75 6.19 14.33
N ARG A 138 31.12 7.00 13.34
CA ARG A 138 30.97 6.66 11.91
C ARG A 138 31.80 5.45 11.46
N GLN A 139 33.00 5.27 12.02
CA GLN A 139 33.89 4.15 11.68
C GLN A 139 33.25 2.78 11.91
N CYS A 140 32.39 2.68 12.93
CA CYS A 140 31.71 1.45 13.29
C CYS A 140 30.75 0.96 12.18
N ALA A 141 30.14 1.87 11.42
CA ALA A 141 29.25 1.49 10.31
C ALA A 141 30.02 0.73 9.22
N ALA A 142 31.20 1.22 8.83
CA ALA A 142 32.02 0.60 7.80
C ALA A 142 32.56 -0.76 8.25
N PHE A 143 33.04 -0.84 9.50
CA PHE A 143 33.51 -2.08 10.10
C PHE A 143 32.43 -3.17 10.11
N VAL A 144 31.27 -2.89 10.73
CA VAL A 144 30.18 -3.88 10.83
C VAL A 144 29.65 -4.25 9.44
N SER A 145 29.52 -3.28 8.54
CA SER A 145 29.05 -3.55 7.16
C SER A 145 29.98 -4.50 6.41
N GLY A 146 31.30 -4.33 6.50
CA GLY A 146 32.27 -5.20 5.82
C GLY A 146 32.25 -6.62 6.37
N VAL A 147 32.37 -6.76 7.69
CA VAL A 147 32.38 -8.06 8.38
C VAL A 147 31.11 -8.85 8.11
N VAL A 148 29.95 -8.21 8.24
CA VAL A 148 28.67 -8.89 8.03
C VAL A 148 28.46 -9.22 6.55
N LYS A 149 28.86 -8.34 5.63
CA LYS A 149 28.75 -8.62 4.19
C LYS A 149 29.46 -9.93 3.85
N ASP A 150 30.73 -10.06 4.22
CA ASP A 150 31.54 -11.22 3.87
C ASP A 150 30.99 -12.51 4.50
N ALA A 151 30.61 -12.44 5.79
CA ALA A 151 30.02 -13.58 6.48
C ALA A 151 28.65 -14.00 5.90
N PHE A 152 27.81 -13.03 5.55
CA PHE A 152 26.47 -13.31 5.03
C PHE A 152 26.51 -13.83 3.60
N ILE A 153 27.41 -13.34 2.73
CA ILE A 153 27.64 -13.92 1.39
C ILE A 153 28.02 -15.40 1.51
N LEU A 154 28.95 -15.72 2.41
CA LEU A 154 29.35 -17.12 2.64
C LEU A 154 28.15 -17.96 3.09
N TRP A 155 27.38 -17.45 4.05
CA TRP A 155 26.20 -18.13 4.56
C TRP A 155 25.12 -18.35 3.50
N LEU A 156 24.83 -17.35 2.66
CA LEU A 156 23.85 -17.44 1.56
C LEU A 156 24.25 -18.53 0.55
N ASN A 157 25.55 -18.63 0.24
CA ASN A 157 26.05 -19.64 -0.69
C ASN A 157 26.08 -21.06 -0.08
N GLN A 158 26.21 -21.19 1.24
CA GLN A 158 26.12 -22.46 1.94
C GLN A 158 24.67 -22.93 2.17
N ASN A 159 23.73 -22.00 2.33
CA ASN A 159 22.34 -22.26 2.68
C ASN A 159 21.38 -21.82 1.56
N VAL A 160 21.60 -22.34 0.35
CA VAL A 160 20.96 -21.85 -0.88
C VAL A 160 19.43 -21.80 -0.81
N GLN A 161 18.77 -22.83 -0.25
CA GLN A 161 17.31 -22.86 -0.16
C GLN A 161 16.76 -21.73 0.73
N ALA A 162 17.36 -21.52 1.91
CA ALA A 162 16.97 -20.42 2.79
C ALA A 162 17.32 -19.06 2.18
N ALA A 163 18.45 -18.97 1.47
CA ALA A 163 18.88 -17.77 0.77
C ALA A 163 17.91 -17.36 -0.36
N GLU A 164 17.42 -18.32 -1.13
CA GLU A 164 16.42 -18.09 -2.19
C GLU A 164 15.10 -17.58 -1.60
N LEU A 165 14.61 -18.20 -0.52
CA LEU A 165 13.41 -17.74 0.19
C LEU A 165 13.58 -16.32 0.76
N LEU A 166 14.73 -16.02 1.35
CA LEU A 166 15.04 -14.67 1.84
C LEU A 166 15.09 -13.65 0.70
N ALA A 167 15.68 -14.02 -0.44
CA ALA A 167 15.72 -13.17 -1.62
C ALA A 167 14.31 -12.90 -2.17
N GLU A 168 13.45 -13.92 -2.25
CA GLU A 168 12.04 -13.77 -2.65
C GLU A 168 11.28 -12.82 -1.71
N MET A 169 11.48 -12.96 -0.40
CA MET A 169 10.87 -12.09 0.60
C MET A 169 11.33 -10.64 0.43
N ALA A 170 12.64 -10.41 0.24
CA ALA A 170 13.19 -9.08 0.00
C ALA A 170 12.71 -8.47 -1.33
N ILE A 171 12.63 -9.26 -2.40
CA ILE A 171 12.11 -8.84 -3.71
C ILE A 171 10.63 -8.46 -3.60
N SER A 172 9.83 -9.27 -2.90
CA SER A 172 8.41 -9.00 -2.63
C SER A 172 8.24 -7.68 -1.87
N SER A 173 9.06 -7.43 -0.85
CA SER A 173 9.08 -6.16 -0.11
C SER A 173 9.43 -4.97 -1.02
N ALA A 174 10.48 -5.10 -1.84
CA ALA A 174 10.88 -4.07 -2.80
C ALA A 174 9.79 -3.77 -3.83
N GLN A 175 9.08 -4.78 -4.32
CA GLN A 175 7.94 -4.61 -5.21
C GLN A 175 6.78 -3.89 -4.52
N ARG A 176 6.44 -4.25 -3.27
CA ARG A 176 5.43 -3.53 -2.47
C ARG A 176 5.81 -2.06 -2.32
N ARG A 177 7.06 -1.77 -1.95
CA ARG A 177 7.59 -0.40 -1.85
C ARG A 177 7.48 0.36 -3.16
N MET A 178 7.81 -0.26 -4.30
CA MET A 178 7.68 0.40 -5.61
C MET A 178 6.22 0.66 -6.01
N ARG A 179 5.29 -0.26 -5.71
CA ARG A 179 3.84 -0.03 -5.92
C ARG A 179 3.35 1.13 -5.05
N ALA A 180 3.75 1.15 -3.77
CA ALA A 180 3.43 2.24 -2.85
C ALA A 180 4.05 3.58 -3.30
N ALA A 181 5.29 3.58 -3.78
CA ALA A 181 5.94 4.78 -4.31
C ALA A 181 5.27 5.28 -5.58
N LYS A 182 4.82 4.40 -6.49
CA LYS A 182 3.97 4.78 -7.62
C LYS A 182 2.65 5.41 -7.16
N LYS A 183 2.02 4.85 -6.11
CA LYS A 183 0.81 5.42 -5.48
C LYS A 183 1.07 6.79 -4.85
N VAL A 184 2.22 7.00 -4.20
CA VAL A 184 2.59 8.27 -3.54
C VAL A 184 3.07 9.33 -4.55
N VAL A 185 3.80 8.98 -5.60
CA VAL A 185 4.15 9.92 -6.69
C VAL A 185 2.88 10.41 -7.39
N ARG A 186 1.88 9.54 -7.54
CA ARG A 186 0.53 9.91 -8.01
C ARG A 186 -0.16 10.94 -7.08
N LYS A 187 0.14 10.91 -5.77
CA LYS A 187 -0.36 11.87 -4.77
C LYS A 187 0.48 13.16 -4.64
N LYS A 188 1.77 13.14 -4.99
CA LYS A 188 2.72 14.27 -4.79
C LYS A 188 2.86 15.23 -5.97
N LEU A 189 2.26 14.96 -7.13
CA LEU A 189 2.05 16.03 -8.10
C LEU A 189 1.05 17.02 -7.48
N THR A 190 1.54 18.18 -7.09
CA THR A 190 0.79 19.36 -6.61
C THR A 190 -0.02 20.05 -7.72
N SER A 191 -0.55 19.24 -8.61
CA SER A 191 -1.79 19.44 -9.37
C SER A 191 -2.37 18.04 -9.34
N GLY A 192 -3.57 17.84 -8.78
CA GLY A 192 -4.18 16.51 -8.62
C GLY A 192 -4.03 15.64 -9.87
N PRO A 193 -4.13 14.29 -9.74
CA PRO A 193 -3.91 13.38 -10.86
C PRO A 193 -4.57 13.95 -12.11
N ALA A 194 -3.81 14.03 -13.22
CA ALA A 194 -4.32 14.60 -14.46
C ALA A 194 -5.70 13.98 -14.70
N LEU A 195 -6.72 14.81 -14.57
CA LEU A 195 -8.08 14.33 -14.64
C LEU A 195 -8.27 13.66 -16.00
N PRO A 196 -9.05 12.58 -16.09
CA PRO A 196 -9.29 11.93 -17.37
C PRO A 196 -9.68 12.98 -18.40
N GLY A 197 -9.06 12.98 -19.58
CA GLY A 197 -9.31 14.04 -20.58
C GLY A 197 -10.77 14.13 -21.04
N LYS A 198 -11.57 13.08 -20.77
CA LYS A 198 -13.01 12.99 -21.01
C LYS A 198 -13.83 13.68 -19.92
N LEU A 199 -13.28 13.84 -18.71
CA LEU A 199 -13.97 14.46 -17.58
C LEU A 199 -14.11 15.96 -17.80
N ALA A 200 -15.36 16.42 -17.88
CA ALA A 200 -15.67 17.82 -17.71
C ALA A 200 -15.92 18.05 -16.21
N ASP A 201 -15.01 18.75 -15.53
CA ASP A 201 -15.10 18.94 -14.08
C ASP A 201 -16.03 20.10 -13.67
N CYS A 202 -16.39 20.19 -12.40
CA CYS A 202 -17.06 21.33 -11.78
C CYS A 202 -16.09 22.21 -10.98
N THR A 203 -16.48 23.44 -10.63
CA THR A 203 -15.60 24.37 -9.90
C THR A 203 -15.71 24.26 -8.37
N ALA A 204 -16.84 23.80 -7.85
CA ALA A 204 -17.06 23.61 -6.43
C ALA A 204 -16.30 22.39 -5.90
N GLN A 205 -15.95 22.44 -4.62
CA GLN A 205 -15.26 21.36 -3.89
C GLN A 205 -16.06 20.87 -2.67
N ASP A 206 -17.22 21.46 -2.39
CA ASP A 206 -18.07 21.06 -1.28
C ASP A 206 -18.81 19.76 -1.63
N LEU A 207 -18.45 18.67 -0.95
CA LEU A 207 -19.05 17.35 -1.13
C LEU A 207 -20.55 17.34 -0.94
N ASN A 208 -21.14 18.24 -0.14
CA ASN A 208 -22.59 18.28 0.03
C ASN A 208 -23.34 18.73 -1.23
N ARG A 209 -22.64 19.38 -2.16
CA ARG A 209 -23.21 19.97 -3.37
C ARG A 209 -22.71 19.31 -4.65
N THR A 210 -21.49 18.77 -4.66
CA THR A 210 -20.86 18.29 -5.89
C THR A 210 -21.43 16.97 -6.38
N GLU A 211 -21.71 16.92 -7.68
CA GLU A 211 -22.33 15.78 -8.36
C GLU A 211 -21.48 15.37 -9.57
N LEU A 212 -21.27 14.07 -9.76
CA LEU A 212 -20.64 13.50 -10.95
C LEU A 212 -21.65 12.65 -11.71
N PHE A 213 -21.90 12.98 -12.98
CA PHE A 213 -22.72 12.17 -13.86
C PHE A 213 -21.85 11.30 -14.77
N LEU A 214 -22.04 9.98 -14.66
CA LEU A 214 -21.48 8.99 -15.57
C LEU A 214 -22.49 8.78 -16.70
N VAL A 215 -22.12 9.18 -17.92
CA VAL A 215 -23.05 9.24 -19.06
C VAL A 215 -22.65 8.25 -20.14
N GLU A 216 -23.62 7.62 -20.78
CA GLU A 216 -23.41 6.72 -21.92
C GLU A 216 -23.01 7.50 -23.19
N GLY A 217 -21.76 7.30 -23.63
CA GLY A 217 -21.27 7.83 -24.91
C GLY A 217 -20.98 9.33 -24.95
N ASP A 218 -20.25 9.73 -26.00
CA ASP A 218 -19.88 11.14 -26.23
C ASP A 218 -21.09 12.00 -26.64
N SER A 219 -22.13 11.39 -27.22
CA SER A 219 -23.34 12.08 -27.68
C SER A 219 -24.14 12.63 -26.50
N ALA A 220 -24.60 11.76 -25.59
CA ALA A 220 -25.31 12.18 -24.38
C ALA A 220 -24.38 12.98 -23.45
N GLY A 221 -23.09 12.66 -23.40
CA GLY A 221 -22.09 13.45 -22.68
C GLY A 221 -21.99 14.89 -23.18
N GLY A 222 -22.08 15.13 -24.49
CA GLY A 222 -22.11 16.46 -25.09
C GLY A 222 -23.33 17.29 -24.65
N SER A 223 -24.52 16.68 -24.73
CA SER A 223 -25.77 17.30 -24.27
C SER A 223 -25.75 17.60 -22.77
N ALA A 224 -25.33 16.62 -21.95
CA ALA A 224 -25.22 16.79 -20.50
C ALA A 224 -24.21 17.89 -20.13
N LYS A 225 -23.06 17.96 -20.83
CA LYS A 225 -22.06 19.01 -20.62
C LYS A 225 -22.59 20.42 -20.91
N GLN A 226 -23.49 20.57 -21.89
CA GLN A 226 -24.10 21.85 -22.24
C GLN A 226 -25.21 22.25 -21.27
N ALA A 227 -25.99 21.29 -20.78
CA ALA A 227 -27.15 21.54 -19.92
C ALA A 227 -26.83 21.68 -18.43
N ARG A 228 -25.68 21.17 -17.97
CA ARG A 228 -25.31 21.14 -16.55
C ARG A 228 -25.10 22.52 -15.94
N ASP A 229 -25.19 22.58 -14.62
CA ASP A 229 -24.58 23.65 -13.85
C ASP A 229 -23.09 23.35 -13.61
N ARG A 230 -22.21 24.10 -14.30
CA ARG A 230 -20.75 23.95 -14.19
C ARG A 230 -20.20 24.25 -12.80
N GLU A 231 -20.96 24.91 -11.94
CA GLU A 231 -20.52 25.22 -10.58
C GLU A 231 -20.34 23.93 -9.78
N TYR A 232 -21.31 23.01 -9.83
CA TYR A 232 -21.33 21.82 -8.96
C TYR A 232 -21.51 20.49 -9.68
N GLN A 233 -21.79 20.46 -10.99
CA GLN A 233 -22.01 19.23 -11.75
C GLN A 233 -20.85 18.92 -12.70
N ALA A 234 -20.21 17.77 -12.49
CA ALA A 234 -19.21 17.18 -13.36
C ALA A 234 -19.83 16.12 -14.26
N ILE A 235 -19.33 15.98 -15.49
CA ILE A 235 -19.83 15.02 -16.49
C ILE A 235 -18.65 14.17 -16.97
N MET A 236 -18.83 12.85 -16.97
CA MET A 236 -17.86 11.91 -17.53
C MET A 236 -18.55 10.97 -18.52
N PRO A 237 -18.33 11.14 -19.83
CA PRO A 237 -18.82 10.21 -20.84
C PRO A 237 -18.00 8.92 -20.83
N LEU A 238 -18.70 7.79 -20.90
CA LEU A 238 -18.13 6.46 -20.98
C LEU A 238 -18.17 5.97 -22.43
N LYS A 239 -17.09 5.33 -22.91
CA LYS A 239 -16.99 4.86 -24.30
C LYS A 239 -17.16 3.35 -24.35
N GLY A 240 -18.18 2.89 -25.07
CA GLY A 240 -18.45 1.48 -25.24
C GLY A 240 -18.94 0.81 -23.95
N LYS A 241 -19.01 -0.53 -23.98
CA LYS A 241 -19.43 -1.35 -22.85
C LYS A 241 -18.29 -1.46 -21.85
N ILE A 242 -18.59 -1.21 -20.57
CA ILE A 242 -17.62 -1.34 -19.49
C ILE A 242 -17.23 -2.81 -19.33
N LEU A 243 -15.99 -3.07 -18.91
CA LEU A 243 -15.57 -4.41 -18.53
C LEU A 243 -16.49 -4.96 -17.43
N ASN A 244 -16.96 -6.20 -17.56
CA ASN A 244 -17.63 -6.87 -16.44
C ASN A 244 -16.59 -7.22 -15.38
N THR A 245 -16.70 -6.59 -14.22
CA THR A 245 -15.68 -6.69 -13.16
C THR A 245 -16.04 -7.70 -12.08
N TRP A 246 -17.18 -8.39 -12.16
CA TRP A 246 -17.69 -9.21 -11.06
C TRP A 246 -16.74 -10.36 -10.64
N GLU A 247 -16.10 -10.99 -11.63
CA GLU A 247 -15.15 -12.09 -11.44
C GLU A 247 -13.68 -11.62 -11.43
N VAL A 248 -13.43 -10.32 -11.60
CA VAL A 248 -12.08 -9.74 -11.65
C VAL A 248 -11.69 -9.26 -10.25
N SER A 249 -10.42 -9.40 -9.88
CA SER A 249 -9.93 -8.88 -8.60
C SER A 249 -9.81 -7.35 -8.63
N SER A 250 -9.93 -6.68 -7.47
CA SER A 250 -9.77 -5.21 -7.38
C SER A 250 -8.39 -4.72 -7.83
N ASP A 251 -7.37 -5.57 -7.75
CA ASP A 251 -6.02 -5.25 -8.22
C ASP A 251 -5.92 -5.23 -9.76
N GLU A 252 -6.69 -6.08 -10.43
CA GLU A 252 -6.68 -6.23 -11.89
C GLU A 252 -7.69 -5.30 -12.59
N VAL A 253 -8.73 -4.86 -11.87
CA VAL A 253 -9.80 -4.02 -12.45
C VAL A 253 -9.28 -2.68 -12.97
N LEU A 254 -8.21 -2.15 -12.36
CA LEU A 254 -7.54 -0.91 -12.77
C LEU A 254 -6.79 -1.03 -14.10
N ALA A 255 -6.66 -2.24 -14.67
CA ALA A 255 -6.11 -2.43 -16.01
C ALA A 255 -7.09 -1.94 -17.10
N SER A 256 -8.39 -1.87 -16.81
CA SER A 256 -9.36 -1.24 -17.71
C SER A 256 -9.24 0.29 -17.61
N GLN A 257 -9.05 0.95 -18.75
CA GLN A 257 -8.91 2.40 -18.81
C GLN A 257 -10.18 3.10 -18.30
N GLU A 258 -11.36 2.57 -18.60
CA GLU A 258 -12.66 3.13 -18.18
C GLU A 258 -12.79 3.07 -16.66
N VAL A 259 -12.48 1.94 -16.03
CA VAL A 259 -12.53 1.79 -14.57
C VAL A 259 -11.46 2.65 -13.90
N HIS A 260 -10.27 2.70 -14.49
CA HIS A 260 -9.19 3.57 -14.05
C HIS A 260 -9.60 5.04 -14.06
N ASP A 261 -10.21 5.50 -15.17
CA ASP A 261 -10.70 6.88 -15.32
C ASP A 261 -11.79 7.20 -14.29
N ILE A 262 -12.73 6.27 -14.04
CA ILE A 262 -13.76 6.40 -12.98
C ILE A 262 -13.11 6.56 -11.60
N SER A 263 -12.15 5.70 -11.26
CA SER A 263 -11.42 5.77 -9.98
C SER A 263 -10.70 7.11 -9.79
N VAL A 264 -10.00 7.58 -10.83
CA VAL A 264 -9.32 8.88 -10.81
C VAL A 264 -10.30 10.04 -10.68
N ALA A 265 -11.42 10.00 -11.42
CA ALA A 265 -12.43 11.03 -11.36
C ALA A 265 -13.03 11.12 -9.95
N ILE A 266 -13.40 10.00 -9.34
CA ILE A 266 -13.99 9.97 -8.00
C ILE A 266 -12.96 10.32 -6.91
N GLY A 267 -11.68 10.00 -7.14
CA GLY A 267 -10.59 10.20 -6.17
C GLY A 267 -10.41 9.03 -5.20
N ILE A 268 -11.05 7.89 -5.45
CA ILE A 268 -11.05 6.70 -4.60
C ILE A 268 -10.53 5.51 -5.40
N ASP A 269 -9.63 4.72 -4.80
CA ASP A 269 -9.16 3.47 -5.40
C ASP A 269 -10.16 2.33 -5.11
N PRO A 270 -10.26 1.31 -6.00
CA PRO A 270 -10.95 0.05 -5.70
C PRO A 270 -10.51 -0.56 -4.35
N ASP A 271 -11.45 -1.16 -3.63
CA ASP A 271 -11.27 -1.81 -2.33
C ASP A 271 -10.81 -0.89 -1.18
N SER A 272 -10.87 0.44 -1.38
CA SER A 272 -10.56 1.42 -0.34
C SER A 272 -11.79 1.75 0.51
N ASP A 273 -11.65 1.64 1.84
CA ASP A 273 -12.63 2.14 2.81
C ASP A 273 -12.39 3.62 3.19
N ASP A 274 -11.24 4.20 2.82
CA ASP A 274 -10.92 5.61 3.06
C ASP A 274 -11.58 6.51 2.01
N LEU A 275 -12.55 7.34 2.44
CA LEU A 275 -13.27 8.32 1.63
C LEU A 275 -12.68 9.73 1.72
N SER A 276 -11.54 9.95 2.39
CA SER A 276 -10.96 11.27 2.61
C SER A 276 -10.59 12.03 1.33
N GLN A 277 -10.41 11.32 0.21
CA GLN A 277 -10.05 11.87 -1.09
C GLN A 277 -11.24 11.90 -2.08
N LEU A 278 -12.45 11.63 -1.60
CA LEU A 278 -13.66 11.70 -2.41
C LEU A 278 -13.82 13.12 -2.96
N ARG A 279 -14.15 13.23 -4.25
CA ARG A 279 -14.29 14.52 -4.96
C ARG A 279 -15.75 14.97 -5.15
N TYR A 280 -16.67 14.01 -5.22
CA TYR A 280 -18.09 14.26 -5.48
C TYR A 280 -18.93 13.56 -4.42
N GLY A 281 -19.86 14.27 -3.79
CA GLY A 281 -20.74 13.66 -2.80
C GLY A 281 -21.86 12.83 -3.41
N LYS A 282 -22.25 13.11 -4.66
CA LYS A 282 -23.14 12.25 -5.43
C LYS A 282 -22.48 11.78 -6.72
N ILE A 283 -22.59 10.49 -6.99
CA ILE A 283 -22.14 9.85 -8.22
C ILE A 283 -23.37 9.26 -8.88
N CYS A 284 -23.84 9.93 -9.93
CA CYS A 284 -25.08 9.64 -10.63
C CYS A 284 -24.79 8.84 -11.90
N ILE A 285 -25.38 7.67 -12.03
CA ILE A 285 -25.40 6.87 -13.26
C ILE A 285 -26.54 7.41 -14.13
N LEU A 286 -26.21 8.01 -15.27
CA LEU A 286 -27.17 8.51 -16.25
C LEU A 286 -27.04 7.68 -17.53
N ALA A 287 -27.91 6.67 -17.64
CA ALA A 287 -27.99 5.79 -18.79
C ALA A 287 -29.35 5.97 -19.48
N ASP A 288 -29.40 5.67 -20.78
CA ASP A 288 -30.63 5.77 -21.54
C ASP A 288 -31.61 4.66 -21.13
N ALA A 289 -32.91 4.94 -21.28
CA ALA A 289 -34.00 4.02 -20.94
C ALA A 289 -34.20 2.94 -22.03
N ASP A 290 -33.11 2.34 -22.53
CA ASP A 290 -33.11 1.26 -23.52
C ASP A 290 -32.33 0.02 -23.02
N SER A 291 -32.26 -1.03 -23.84
CA SER A 291 -31.59 -2.28 -23.45
C SER A 291 -30.08 -2.13 -23.23
N ASP A 292 -29.41 -1.23 -23.95
CA ASP A 292 -27.96 -1.03 -23.82
C ASP A 292 -27.65 -0.14 -22.61
N GLY A 293 -28.44 0.90 -22.37
CA GLY A 293 -28.34 1.75 -21.18
C GLY A 293 -28.59 0.97 -19.89
N LEU A 294 -29.62 0.10 -19.86
CA LEU A 294 -29.86 -0.80 -18.73
C LEU A 294 -28.68 -1.77 -18.49
N HIS A 295 -28.03 -2.24 -19.55
CA HIS A 295 -26.85 -3.10 -19.44
C HIS A 295 -25.66 -2.33 -18.86
N ILE A 296 -25.38 -1.11 -19.34
CA ILE A 296 -24.31 -0.26 -18.80
C ILE A 296 -24.57 0.11 -17.33
N ALA A 297 -25.81 0.47 -16.99
CA ALA A 297 -26.21 0.73 -15.62
C ALA A 297 -25.95 -0.48 -14.72
N THR A 298 -26.26 -1.69 -15.20
CA THR A 298 -25.99 -2.93 -14.47
C THR A 298 -24.49 -3.16 -14.24
N LEU A 299 -23.66 -2.93 -15.25
CA LEU A 299 -22.20 -3.06 -15.14
C LEU A 299 -21.60 -2.04 -14.16
N LEU A 300 -22.08 -0.80 -14.18
CA LEU A 300 -21.67 0.22 -13.21
C LEU A 300 -22.11 -0.13 -11.79
N CYS A 301 -23.35 -0.59 -11.61
CA CYS A 301 -23.84 -1.07 -10.33
C CYS A 301 -22.97 -2.23 -9.79
N ALA A 302 -22.63 -3.20 -10.63
CA ALA A 302 -21.73 -4.29 -10.28
C ALA A 302 -20.35 -3.78 -9.85
N LEU A 303 -19.77 -2.84 -10.61
CA LEU A 303 -18.49 -2.19 -10.29
C LEU A 303 -18.53 -1.53 -8.91
N PHE A 304 -19.55 -0.70 -8.63
CA PHE A 304 -19.66 0.03 -7.37
C PHE A 304 -19.90 -0.91 -6.18
N VAL A 305 -20.78 -1.91 -6.33
CA VAL A 305 -21.10 -2.86 -5.25
C VAL A 305 -19.90 -3.76 -4.93
N LYS A 306 -19.16 -4.21 -5.94
CA LYS A 306 -18.02 -5.12 -5.78
C LYS A 306 -16.75 -4.41 -5.32
N HIS A 307 -16.39 -3.31 -5.96
CA HIS A 307 -15.07 -2.69 -5.80
C HIS A 307 -15.09 -1.35 -5.05
N PHE A 308 -16.20 -0.63 -5.04
CA PHE A 308 -16.32 0.66 -4.35
C PHE A 308 -17.38 0.59 -3.25
N ARG A 309 -17.36 -0.50 -2.49
CA ARG A 309 -18.40 -0.84 -1.52
C ARG A 309 -18.62 0.25 -0.47
N ALA A 310 -17.56 0.97 -0.09
CA ALA A 310 -17.65 2.11 0.82
C ALA A 310 -18.57 3.22 0.28
N LEU A 311 -18.51 3.54 -1.01
CA LEU A 311 -19.36 4.57 -1.63
C LEU A 311 -20.84 4.18 -1.59
N VAL A 312 -21.15 2.91 -1.85
CA VAL A 312 -22.52 2.39 -1.79
C VAL A 312 -23.04 2.42 -0.35
N LYS A 313 -22.24 1.94 0.62
CA LYS A 313 -22.62 1.91 2.05
C LYS A 313 -22.91 3.31 2.62
N HIS A 314 -22.17 4.32 2.18
CA HIS A 314 -22.34 5.70 2.64
C HIS A 314 -23.35 6.51 1.81
N GLY A 315 -24.03 5.89 0.83
CA GLY A 315 -25.10 6.54 0.06
C GLY A 315 -24.60 7.58 -0.95
N HIS A 316 -23.42 7.38 -1.54
CA HIS A 316 -22.86 8.29 -2.55
C HIS A 316 -23.24 7.92 -4.00
N VAL A 317 -23.74 6.71 -4.25
CA VAL A 317 -24.07 6.21 -5.59
C VAL A 317 -25.57 6.32 -5.86
N TYR A 318 -25.93 6.94 -6.99
CA TYR A 318 -27.29 7.22 -7.41
C TYR A 318 -27.50 6.75 -8.85
N VAL A 319 -28.74 6.39 -9.20
CA VAL A 319 -29.16 6.12 -10.58
C VAL A 319 -30.17 7.20 -10.96
N ALA A 320 -29.91 7.89 -12.06
CA ALA A 320 -30.83 8.89 -12.57
C ALA A 320 -32.04 8.22 -13.24
N LEU A 321 -33.23 8.79 -13.02
CA LEU A 321 -34.48 8.36 -13.62
C LEU A 321 -34.96 9.45 -14.57
N PRO A 322 -34.60 9.39 -15.86
CA PRO A 322 -35.14 10.33 -16.85
C PRO A 322 -36.65 10.10 -17.04
N PRO A 323 -37.41 11.14 -17.44
CA PRO A 323 -38.84 11.01 -17.72
C PRO A 323 -39.08 10.06 -18.91
N LEU A 324 -40.10 9.22 -18.79
CA LEU A 324 -40.47 8.25 -19.82
C LEU A 324 -41.32 8.89 -20.93
N TYR A 325 -42.13 9.89 -20.57
CA TYR A 325 -43.04 10.59 -21.47
C TYR A 325 -42.76 12.08 -21.51
N ARG A 326 -42.89 12.65 -22.71
CA ARG A 326 -43.04 14.09 -22.94
C ARG A 326 -44.39 14.32 -23.62
N ILE A 327 -45.23 15.14 -23.01
CA ILE A 327 -46.58 15.47 -23.49
C ILE A 327 -46.54 16.92 -23.96
N ASP A 328 -46.70 17.13 -25.27
CA ASP A 328 -46.67 18.46 -25.88
C ASP A 328 -48.12 18.96 -26.08
N LEU A 329 -48.55 19.99 -25.34
CA LEU A 329 -49.84 20.68 -25.51
C LEU A 329 -49.63 22.08 -26.06
N GLY A 330 -49.56 22.20 -27.39
CA GLY A 330 -49.34 23.47 -28.06
C GLY A 330 -47.97 24.09 -27.71
N LYS A 331 -47.95 25.03 -26.76
CA LYS A 331 -46.71 25.66 -26.25
C LYS A 331 -46.26 25.11 -24.89
N GLU A 332 -47.10 24.33 -24.21
CA GLU A 332 -46.80 23.76 -22.91
C GLU A 332 -46.24 22.35 -23.07
N VAL A 333 -45.27 22.02 -22.22
CA VAL A 333 -44.58 20.72 -22.25
C VAL A 333 -44.65 20.15 -20.85
N TYR A 334 -45.21 18.94 -20.74
CA TYR A 334 -45.32 18.19 -19.48
C TYR A 334 -44.46 16.93 -19.58
N TYR A 335 -43.91 16.48 -18.45
CA TYR A 335 -43.10 15.26 -18.36
C TYR A 335 -43.71 14.30 -17.34
N ALA A 336 -43.67 13.01 -17.64
CA ALA A 336 -44.13 11.95 -16.73
C ALA A 336 -43.13 10.80 -16.71
N LEU A 337 -42.95 10.20 -15.53
CA LEU A 337 -42.03 9.08 -15.28
C LEU A 337 -42.71 7.72 -15.48
N THR A 338 -44.01 7.63 -15.20
CA THR A 338 -44.79 6.39 -15.34
C THR A 338 -46.01 6.58 -16.23
N GLU A 339 -46.64 5.46 -16.64
CA GLU A 339 -47.89 5.49 -17.40
C GLU A 339 -49.00 6.13 -16.58
N GLU A 340 -49.07 5.84 -15.28
CA GLU A 340 -50.07 6.40 -14.37
C GLU A 340 -49.90 7.92 -14.21
N GLU A 341 -48.67 8.42 -14.12
CA GLU A 341 -48.40 9.86 -14.10
C GLU A 341 -48.82 10.52 -15.42
N LYS A 342 -48.57 9.86 -16.55
CA LYS A 342 -49.01 10.35 -17.87
C LYS A 342 -50.54 10.42 -17.93
N GLU A 343 -51.24 9.37 -17.53
CA GLU A 343 -52.72 9.35 -17.49
C GLU A 343 -53.25 10.46 -16.57
N GLY A 344 -52.66 10.63 -15.39
CA GLY A 344 -53.03 11.71 -14.47
C GLY A 344 -52.81 13.10 -15.04
N VAL A 345 -51.71 13.33 -15.77
CA VAL A 345 -51.49 14.60 -16.48
C VAL A 345 -52.52 14.79 -17.58
N LEU A 346 -52.85 13.74 -18.35
CA LEU A 346 -53.85 13.81 -19.42
C LEU A 346 -55.27 14.05 -18.91
N GLU A 347 -55.62 13.56 -17.71
CA GLU A 347 -56.93 13.84 -17.08
C GLU A 347 -57.07 15.29 -16.59
N GLN A 348 -55.95 15.97 -16.31
CA GLN A 348 -55.92 17.35 -15.84
C GLN A 348 -55.87 18.40 -16.96
N LEU A 349 -55.54 17.98 -18.19
CA LEU A 349 -55.48 18.81 -19.40
C LEU A 349 -56.82 18.79 -20.15
#